data_AF-A0A1G1GBE0-F1
#
_entry.id   AF-A0A1G1GBE0-F1
#
_cell.length_a   1.000
_cell.length_b   1.000
_cell.length_c   1.000
_cell.angle_alpha   90.00
_cell.angle_beta   90.00
_cell.angle_gamma   90.00
#
_symmetry.space_group_name_H-M   'P 1'
#
loop_
_entity.id
_entity.type
_entity.pdbx_description
1 polymer ?
#
loop_
_entity_poly.entity_id
_entity_poly.type
_entity_poly.pdbx_seq_one_letter_code
_entity_poly.pdbx_strand_id
1 'polypeptide(L)'
;MGLLDDAIGEFVMTPEDEPKYVQSRYMLGLCYMEKGDYDNAIREIQNAMTCAEEFGVSAEDHQGMCYDLGLAYQGSGDAAGALQEFMKVYAANPGFRDVSVKVKGLQQGGGGFSMDQLKQDIEQEISSKFLQEGERIQREEKTKKDEKVRR
;
A
#
# COMPACT_ATOMS: atom_id res chain seq x y z
N MET A 1 1.16 14.08 -13.23
CA MET A 1 -0.26 13.92 -13.56
C MET A 1 -0.55 12.88 -14.65
N GLY A 2 0.39 12.47 -15.54
CA GLY A 2 0.16 11.35 -16.47
C GLY A 2 0.65 9.98 -15.98
N LEU A 3 1.73 9.95 -15.17
CA LEU A 3 2.37 8.72 -14.72
C LEU A 3 1.47 7.82 -13.84
N LEU A 4 0.58 8.41 -13.03
CA LEU A 4 -0.32 7.64 -12.18
C LEU A 4 -1.41 6.95 -13.00
N ASP A 5 -1.99 7.62 -13.99
CA ASP A 5 -3.05 7.03 -14.81
C ASP A 5 -2.50 5.91 -15.72
N ASP A 6 -1.28 6.08 -16.25
CA ASP A 6 -0.57 5.03 -16.98
C ASP A 6 -0.25 3.83 -16.07
N ALA A 7 0.26 4.09 -14.85
CA ALA A 7 0.53 3.04 -13.88
C ALA A 7 -0.74 2.28 -13.46
N ILE A 8 -1.84 2.99 -13.23
CA ILE A 8 -3.15 2.40 -12.95
C ILE A 8 -3.57 1.49 -14.11
N GLY A 9 -3.40 1.94 -15.36
CA GLY A 9 -3.71 1.14 -16.55
C GLY A 9 -2.94 -0.19 -16.59
N GLU A 10 -1.63 -0.16 -16.33
CA GLU A 10 -0.78 -1.35 -16.30
C GLU A 10 -1.17 -2.31 -15.16
N PHE A 11 -1.41 -1.79 -13.95
CA PHE A 11 -1.75 -2.65 -12.80
C PHE A 11 -3.13 -3.29 -12.88
N VAL A 12 -4.10 -2.66 -13.56
CA VAL A 12 -5.42 -3.27 -13.79
C VAL A 12 -5.34 -4.46 -14.75
N MET A 13 -4.34 -4.51 -15.62
CA MET A 13 -4.16 -5.61 -16.57
C MET A 13 -3.49 -6.86 -15.96
N THR A 14 -3.04 -6.81 -14.72
CA THR A 14 -2.40 -7.95 -14.06
C THR A 14 -3.39 -9.09 -13.83
N PRO A 15 -3.12 -10.32 -14.33
CA PRO A 15 -4.00 -11.47 -14.12
C PRO A 15 -4.08 -11.88 -12.65
N GLU A 16 -5.25 -12.32 -12.18
CA GLU A 16 -5.51 -12.68 -10.77
C GLU A 16 -4.66 -13.85 -10.27
N ASP A 17 -4.29 -14.77 -11.17
CA ASP A 17 -3.47 -15.96 -10.88
C ASP A 17 -1.97 -15.67 -10.75
N GLU A 18 -1.51 -14.45 -11.03
CA GLU A 18 -0.10 -14.13 -10.87
C GLU A 18 0.22 -13.71 -9.42
N PRO A 19 1.35 -14.14 -8.84
CA PRO A 19 1.84 -13.62 -7.56
C PRO A 19 1.98 -12.08 -7.54
N LYS A 20 2.13 -11.47 -8.72
CA LYS A 20 2.20 -10.02 -8.92
C LYS A 20 0.85 -9.32 -8.77
N TYR A 21 -0.25 -10.05 -8.86
CA TYR A 21 -1.60 -9.50 -8.70
C TYR A 21 -1.76 -8.77 -7.39
N VAL A 22 -1.30 -9.36 -6.29
CA VAL A 22 -1.31 -8.74 -4.96
C VAL A 22 -0.62 -7.38 -4.98
N GLN A 23 0.58 -7.33 -5.56
CA GLN A 23 1.38 -6.11 -5.64
C GLN A 23 0.72 -5.06 -6.55
N SER A 24 0.18 -5.47 -7.69
CA SER A 24 -0.54 -4.57 -8.60
C SER A 24 -1.80 -3.97 -7.95
N ARG A 25 -2.61 -4.79 -7.28
CA ARG A 25 -3.80 -4.33 -6.54
C ARG A 25 -3.42 -3.37 -5.41
N TYR A 26 -2.34 -3.67 -4.70
CA TYR A 26 -1.83 -2.80 -3.66
C TYR A 26 -1.33 -1.46 -4.22
N MET A 27 -0.56 -1.47 -5.32
CA MET A 27 -0.11 -0.24 -6.01
C MET A 27 -1.27 0.58 -6.56
N LEU A 28 -2.33 -0.07 -7.07
CA LEU A 28 -3.58 0.62 -7.45
C LEU A 28 -4.18 1.37 -6.27
N GLY A 29 -4.28 0.70 -5.12
CA GLY A 29 -4.76 1.29 -3.89
C GLY A 29 -4.00 2.56 -3.51
N LEU A 30 -2.67 2.49 -3.56
CA LEU A 30 -1.81 3.64 -3.32
C LEU A 30 -2.03 4.78 -4.33
N CYS A 31 -2.14 4.47 -5.63
CA CYS A 31 -2.43 5.50 -6.65
C CYS A 31 -3.73 6.23 -6.35
N TYR A 32 -4.77 5.51 -5.92
CA TYR A 32 -6.04 6.10 -5.52
C TYR A 32 -5.89 6.98 -4.27
N MET A 33 -5.06 6.59 -3.29
CA MET A 33 -4.76 7.43 -2.13
C MET A 33 -4.10 8.76 -2.53
N GLU A 34 -3.16 8.75 -3.48
CA GLU A 34 -2.52 9.97 -4.00
C GLU A 34 -3.52 10.87 -4.72
N LYS A 35 -4.46 10.27 -5.47
CA LYS A 35 -5.56 10.99 -6.13
C LYS A 35 -6.61 11.52 -5.14
N GLY A 36 -6.54 11.12 -3.86
CA GLY A 36 -7.51 11.45 -2.82
C GLY A 36 -8.81 10.65 -2.92
N ASP A 37 -8.83 9.59 -3.73
CA ASP A 37 -9.96 8.67 -3.89
C ASP A 37 -9.81 7.52 -2.88
N TYR A 38 -10.07 7.84 -1.62
CA TYR A 38 -9.85 6.90 -0.52
C TYR A 38 -10.78 5.68 -0.56
N ASP A 39 -12.00 5.82 -1.12
CA ASP A 39 -12.95 4.73 -1.25
C ASP A 39 -12.42 3.63 -2.18
N ASN A 40 -11.92 4.03 -3.36
CA ASN A 40 -11.30 3.08 -4.28
C ASN A 40 -9.98 2.54 -3.69
N ALA A 41 -9.19 3.37 -3.00
CA ALA A 41 -7.98 2.92 -2.35
C ALA A 41 -8.23 1.77 -1.35
N ILE A 42 -9.20 1.94 -0.46
CA ILE A 42 -9.60 0.93 0.53
C ILE A 42 -9.95 -0.39 -0.17
N ARG A 43 -10.76 -0.32 -1.23
CA ARG A 43 -11.20 -1.50 -1.98
C ARG A 43 -10.03 -2.25 -2.62
N GLU A 44 -9.12 -1.55 -3.29
CA GLU A 44 -8.00 -2.20 -3.98
C GLU A 44 -6.98 -2.80 -2.98
N ILE A 45 -6.70 -2.12 -1.87
CA ILE A 45 -5.82 -2.66 -0.80
C ILE A 45 -6.45 -3.88 -0.12
N GLN A 46 -7.77 -3.87 0.14
CA GLN A 46 -8.47 -5.04 0.68
C GLN A 46 -8.38 -6.26 -0.24
N ASN A 47 -8.59 -6.05 -1.55
CA ASN A 47 -8.43 -7.14 -2.53
C ASN A 47 -6.99 -7.66 -2.56
N ALA A 48 -6.00 -6.76 -2.49
CA ALA A 48 -4.61 -7.16 -2.39
C ALA A 48 -4.36 -8.06 -1.17
N MET A 49 -4.89 -7.70 0.01
CA MET A 49 -4.74 -8.50 1.22
C MET A 49 -5.44 -9.86 1.15
N THR A 50 -6.64 -9.94 0.57
CA THR A 50 -7.34 -11.22 0.37
C THR A 50 -6.52 -12.17 -0.49
N CYS A 51 -5.93 -11.66 -1.57
CA CYS A 51 -5.03 -12.46 -2.41
C CYS A 51 -3.69 -12.72 -1.71
N ALA A 52 -3.21 -11.80 -0.87
CA ALA A 52 -1.94 -11.95 -0.14
C ALA A 52 -1.93 -13.20 0.77
N GLU A 53 -3.08 -13.52 1.37
CA GLU A 53 -3.27 -14.75 2.16
C GLU A 53 -3.13 -16.01 1.29
N GLU A 54 -3.61 -15.97 0.04
CA GLU A 54 -3.53 -17.09 -0.90
C GLU A 54 -2.11 -17.28 -1.47
N PHE A 55 -1.42 -16.19 -1.78
CA PHE A 55 -0.07 -16.20 -2.35
C PHE A 55 1.06 -16.31 -1.30
N GLY A 56 0.73 -16.39 -0.01
CA GLY A 56 1.71 -16.59 1.07
C GLY A 56 2.65 -15.40 1.26
N VAL A 57 2.11 -14.19 1.17
CA VAL A 57 2.87 -12.94 1.35
C VAL A 57 3.45 -12.83 2.76
N SER A 58 4.63 -12.22 2.87
CA SER A 58 5.33 -12.04 4.14
C SER A 58 4.48 -11.27 5.16
N ALA A 59 4.60 -11.63 6.45
CA ALA A 59 3.90 -10.92 7.52
C ALA A 59 4.25 -9.42 7.57
N GLU A 60 5.47 -9.03 7.16
CA GLU A 60 5.90 -7.63 7.09
C GLU A 60 5.17 -6.85 5.98
N ASP A 61 4.98 -7.45 4.80
CA ASP A 61 4.21 -6.84 3.71
C ASP A 61 2.74 -6.69 4.09
N HIS A 62 2.17 -7.71 4.75
CA HIS A 62 0.80 -7.64 5.27
C HIS A 62 0.64 -6.54 6.33
N GLN A 63 1.63 -6.34 7.21
CA GLN A 63 1.65 -5.21 8.15
C GLN A 63 1.69 -3.86 7.42
N GLY A 64 2.47 -3.75 6.34
CA GLY A 64 2.50 -2.57 5.48
C GLY A 64 1.14 -2.27 4.85
N MET A 65 0.47 -3.29 4.30
CA MET A 65 -0.86 -3.14 3.70
C MET A 65 -1.92 -2.71 4.74
N CYS A 66 -1.91 -3.30 5.93
CA CYS A 66 -2.80 -2.89 7.02
C CYS A 66 -2.54 -1.45 7.47
N TYR A 67 -1.27 -1.03 7.52
CA TYR A 67 -0.92 0.35 7.87
C TYR A 67 -1.42 1.34 6.83
N ASP A 68 -1.22 1.06 5.53
CA ASP A 68 -1.69 1.93 4.46
C ASP A 68 -3.22 1.93 4.33
N LEU A 69 -3.89 0.80 4.64
CA LEU A 69 -5.34 0.76 4.76
C LEU A 69 -5.83 1.68 5.91
N GLY A 70 -5.12 1.69 7.04
CA GLY A 70 -5.39 2.62 8.14
C GLY A 70 -5.26 4.09 7.71
N LEU A 71 -4.24 4.42 6.92
CA LEU A 71 -4.08 5.75 6.33
C LEU A 71 -5.20 6.08 5.33
N ALA A 72 -5.65 5.12 4.52
CA ALA A 72 -6.75 5.32 3.59
C ALA A 72 -8.07 5.59 4.32
N TYR A 73 -8.39 4.83 5.37
CA TYR A 73 -9.54 5.11 6.24
C TYR A 73 -9.43 6.49 6.89
N GLN A 74 -8.24 6.86 7.37
CA GLN A 74 -8.02 8.17 7.96
C GLN A 74 -8.23 9.30 6.93
N GLY A 75 -7.82 9.11 5.69
CA GLY A 75 -8.07 10.03 4.57
C GLY A 75 -9.54 10.12 4.18
N SER A 76 -10.29 9.00 4.25
CA SER A 76 -11.74 8.97 4.03
C SER A 76 -12.55 9.65 5.15
N GLY A 77 -11.93 9.92 6.30
CA GLY A 77 -12.57 10.45 7.49
C GLY A 77 -13.12 9.38 8.44
N ASP A 78 -12.98 8.09 8.11
CA ASP A 78 -13.33 6.98 8.99
C ASP A 78 -12.21 6.72 10.02
N ALA A 79 -12.22 7.52 11.09
CA ALA A 79 -11.29 7.35 12.21
C ALA A 79 -11.45 6.01 12.94
N ALA A 80 -12.65 5.40 12.91
CA ALA A 80 -12.91 4.12 13.58
C ALA A 80 -12.26 2.98 12.81
N GLY A 81 -12.45 2.94 11.48
CA GLY A 81 -11.78 2.01 10.57
C GLY A 81 -10.27 2.17 10.63
N ALA A 82 -9.77 3.41 10.61
CA ALA A 82 -8.34 3.70 10.72
C ALA A 82 -7.74 3.13 12.02
N LEU A 83 -8.40 3.38 13.16
CA LEU A 83 -7.94 2.88 14.45
C LEU A 83 -7.91 1.35 14.49
N GLN A 84 -8.91 0.67 13.93
CA GLN A 84 -8.93 -0.80 13.89
C GLN A 84 -7.73 -1.35 13.13
N GLU A 85 -7.44 -0.83 11.93
CA GLU A 85 -6.32 -1.31 11.12
C GLU A 85 -4.97 -1.00 11.77
N PHE A 86 -4.78 0.22 12.31
CA PHE A 86 -3.55 0.54 13.04
C PHE A 86 -3.38 -0.29 14.30
N MET A 87 -4.46 -0.67 15.00
CA MET A 87 -4.36 -1.55 16.16
C MET A 87 -3.91 -2.96 15.78
N LYS A 88 -4.31 -3.49 14.61
CA LYS A 88 -3.81 -4.78 14.11
C LYS A 88 -2.30 -4.73 13.91
N VAL A 89 -1.82 -3.67 13.25
CA VAL A 89 -0.37 -3.46 13.01
C VAL A 89 0.36 -3.26 14.34
N TYR A 90 -0.17 -2.44 15.24
CA TYR A 90 0.42 -2.20 16.55
C TYR A 90 0.49 -3.47 17.41
N ALA A 91 -0.54 -4.32 17.37
CA ALA A 91 -0.55 -5.59 18.10
C ALA A 91 0.51 -6.56 17.57
N ALA A 92 0.77 -6.55 16.27
CA ALA A 92 1.78 -7.41 15.64
C ALA A 92 3.21 -6.85 15.79
N ASN A 93 3.38 -5.54 15.60
CA ASN A 93 4.65 -4.84 15.74
C ASN A 93 4.42 -3.37 16.18
N PRO A 94 4.53 -3.07 17.48
CA PRO A 94 4.37 -1.70 18.00
C PRO A 94 5.39 -0.70 17.43
N GLY A 95 6.56 -1.19 16.99
CA GLY A 95 7.63 -0.40 16.40
C GLY A 95 7.54 -0.25 14.88
N PHE A 96 6.45 -0.73 14.25
CA PHE A 96 6.26 -0.60 12.82
C PHE A 96 5.97 0.86 12.45
N ARG A 97 6.94 1.50 11.80
CA ARG A 97 6.86 2.92 11.39
C ARG A 97 6.49 3.79 12.61
N ASP A 98 5.44 4.59 12.48
CA ASP A 98 4.89 5.47 13.50
C ASP A 98 3.48 5.02 13.96
N VAL A 99 3.14 3.72 13.82
CA VAL A 99 1.83 3.16 14.18
C VAL A 99 1.43 3.49 15.63
N SER A 100 2.39 3.45 16.56
CA SER A 100 2.22 3.83 17.96
C SER A 100 1.71 5.27 18.14
N VAL A 101 2.16 6.19 17.28
CA VAL A 101 1.76 7.60 17.30
C VAL A 101 0.36 7.75 16.70
N LYS A 102 0.08 7.08 15.56
CA LYS A 102 -1.24 7.10 14.90
C LYS A 102 -2.33 6.58 15.84
N VAL A 103 -2.14 5.43 16.49
CA VAL A 103 -3.09 4.85 17.45
C VAL A 103 -3.37 5.81 18.60
N LYS A 104 -2.32 6.36 19.23
CA LYS A 104 -2.48 7.31 20.34
C LYS A 104 -3.21 8.59 19.93
N GLY A 105 -2.89 9.14 18.76
CA GLY A 105 -3.54 10.33 18.21
C GLY A 105 -5.05 10.11 18.02
N LEU A 106 -5.41 9.01 17.35
CA LEU A 106 -6.80 8.65 17.10
C LEU A 106 -7.58 8.36 18.40
N GLN A 107 -6.96 7.70 19.38
CA GLN A 107 -7.60 7.42 20.68
C GLN A 107 -7.85 8.65 21.54
N GLN A 108 -6.97 9.66 21.46
CA GLN A 108 -7.09 10.87 22.27
C GLN A 108 -8.10 11.88 21.71
N GLY A 109 -8.80 11.55 20.62
CA GLY A 109 -9.66 12.48 19.89
C GLY A 109 -8.88 13.65 19.28
N GLY A 110 -7.55 13.58 19.32
CA GLY A 110 -6.63 14.60 18.89
C GLY A 110 -6.26 14.34 17.44
N GLY A 111 -6.94 15.06 16.55
CA GLY A 111 -6.48 15.29 15.19
C GLY A 111 -5.18 16.09 15.17
N GLY A 112 -4.09 15.53 15.73
CA GLY A 112 -2.71 15.98 15.53
C GLY A 112 -2.23 15.63 14.12
N PHE A 113 -3.13 15.77 13.16
CA PHE A 113 -3.00 15.22 11.84
C PHE A 113 -3.59 16.20 10.84
N SER A 114 -2.69 16.94 10.21
CA SER A 114 -3.06 17.79 9.09
C SER A 114 -3.26 16.92 7.87
N MET A 115 -4.35 17.15 7.12
CA MET A 115 -4.57 16.49 5.84
C MET A 115 -3.41 16.73 4.87
N ASP A 116 -2.75 17.88 4.99
CA ASP A 116 -1.51 18.19 4.25
C ASP A 116 -0.35 17.27 4.64
N GLN A 117 -0.21 16.95 5.93
CA GLN A 117 0.79 15.99 6.40
C GLN A 117 0.47 14.57 5.91
N LEU A 118 -0.81 14.17 5.90
CA LEU A 118 -1.22 12.88 5.31
C LEU A 118 -0.76 12.77 3.87
N LYS A 119 -1.08 13.80 3.08
CA LYS A 119 -0.80 13.81 1.66
C LYS A 119 0.69 13.75 1.41
N GLN A 120 1.47 14.49 2.19
CA GLN A 120 2.92 14.46 2.09
C GLN A 120 3.50 13.10 2.50
N ASP A 121 3.03 12.51 3.60
CA ASP A 121 3.47 11.19 4.06
C ASP A 121 3.13 10.11 3.01
N ILE A 122 1.89 10.15 2.48
CA ILE A 122 1.43 9.27 1.40
C ILE A 122 2.31 9.46 0.16
N GLU A 123 2.50 10.69 -0.32
CA GLU A 123 3.26 10.98 -1.54
C GLU A 123 4.70 10.48 -1.43
N GLN A 124 5.35 10.67 -0.28
CA GLN A 124 6.70 10.16 -0.03
C GLN A 124 6.75 8.63 -0.02
N GLU A 125 5.82 7.99 0.69
CA GLU A 125 5.74 6.53 0.76
C GLU A 125 5.47 5.91 -0.61
N ILE A 126 4.51 6.45 -1.36
CA ILE A 126 4.19 6.01 -2.71
C ILE A 126 5.40 6.16 -3.61
N SER A 127 6.03 7.34 -3.62
CA SER A 127 7.24 7.57 -4.41
C SER A 127 8.34 6.55 -4.09
N SER A 128 8.52 6.21 -2.81
CA SER A 128 9.50 5.19 -2.39
C SER A 128 9.15 3.79 -2.88
N LYS A 129 7.87 3.40 -2.80
CA LYS A 129 7.38 2.08 -3.20
C LYS A 129 7.41 1.91 -4.71
N PHE A 130 7.04 2.95 -5.47
CA PHE A 130 7.19 2.98 -6.93
C PHE A 130 8.64 2.84 -7.36
N LEU A 131 9.58 3.49 -6.67
CA LEU A 131 11.00 3.37 -6.97
C LEU A 131 11.50 1.94 -6.70
N GLN A 132 11.17 1.37 -5.54
CA GLN A 132 11.52 -0.01 -5.19
C GLN A 132 10.94 -1.01 -6.18
N GLU A 133 9.70 -0.81 -6.60
CA GLU A 133 9.03 -1.69 -7.57
C GLU A 133 9.67 -1.57 -8.96
N GLY A 134 9.99 -0.36 -9.40
CA GLY A 134 10.74 -0.13 -10.65
C GLY A 134 12.10 -0.83 -10.64
N GLU A 135 12.84 -0.76 -9.54
CA GLU A 135 14.11 -1.49 -9.39
C GLU A 135 13.92 -3.01 -9.40
N ARG A 136 12.83 -3.50 -8.78
CA ARG A 136 12.50 -4.92 -8.75
C ARG A 136 12.19 -5.44 -10.16
N ILE A 137 11.36 -4.72 -10.92
CA ILE A 137 11.04 -5.06 -12.32
C ILE A 137 12.32 -5.10 -13.17
N GLN A 138 13.19 -4.10 -13.07
CA GLN A 138 14.45 -4.09 -13.83
C GLN A 138 15.36 -5.27 -13.48
N ARG A 139 15.43 -5.68 -12.21
CA ARG A 139 16.20 -6.86 -11.78
C ARG A 139 15.63 -8.15 -12.37
N GLU A 140 14.30 -8.29 -12.38
CA GLU A 140 13.62 -9.45 -12.95
C GLU A 140 13.76 -9.55 -14.47
N GLU A 141 13.70 -8.41 -15.19
CA GLU A 141 13.94 -8.39 -16.63
C GLU A 141 15.37 -8.78 -16.98
N LYS A 142 16.33 -8.35 -16.15
CA LYS A 142 17.73 -8.70 -16.30
C LYS A 142 17.96 -10.20 -16.08
N THR A 143 17.42 -10.78 -15.02
CA THR A 143 17.52 -12.23 -14.77
C THR A 143 16.83 -13.05 -15.85
N LYS A 144 15.66 -12.64 -16.35
CA LYS A 144 14.99 -13.30 -17.49
C LYS A 144 15.83 -13.23 -18.77
N LYS A 145 16.49 -12.10 -19.07
CA LYS A 145 17.40 -11.99 -20.21
C LYS A 145 18.63 -12.89 -20.05
N ASP A 146 19.23 -12.93 -18.87
CA ASP A 146 20.39 -13.79 -18.59
C ASP A 146 20.06 -15.28 -18.67
N GLU A 147 18.85 -15.69 -18.25
CA GLU A 147 18.38 -17.08 -18.35
C GLU A 147 18.05 -17.49 -19.80
N LYS A 148 17.50 -16.56 -20.59
CA LYS A 148 17.18 -16.79 -22.02
C LYS A 148 18.42 -16.83 -22.92
N VAL A 149 19.53 -16.24 -22.50
CA VAL A 149 20.83 -16.30 -23.20
C VAL A 149 21.61 -17.60 -22.89
N ARG A 150 21.24 -18.32 -21.82
CA ARG A 150 21.86 -19.60 -21.42
C ARG A 150 21.13 -20.85 -21.95
N ARG A 151 20.03 -20.71 -22.67
CA ARG A 151 19.31 -21.79 -23.38
C ARG A 151 19.52 -21.65 -24.88
#